data_AF-A0A9Q3P248-F1
#
_entry.id   AF-A0A9Q3P248-F1
#
_cell.length_a   1.000
_cell.length_b   1.000
_cell.length_c   1.000
_cell.angle_alpha   90.00
_cell.angle_beta   90.00
_cell.angle_gamma   90.00
#
_symmetry.space_group_name_H-M   'P 1'
#
loop_
_entity.id
_entity.type
_entity.pdbx_description
1 polymer ?
#
loop_
_entity_poly.entity_id
_entity_poly.type
_entity_poly.pdbx_seq_one_letter_code
_entity_poly.pdbx_strand_id
1 'polypeptide(L)'
;MDWVTVLFPGGKENLNACMIIVDRFRKSVRCLPGYKNNTEMDTALLFWNNIISTCGVPTIIFSDRDPNLTSQFLTNFYDILDTKLAFSTAYNPQTDTLSARMIQTMVDILRRFCAYGKEYKDHEGYTHDLVTLLLAVKLAYNTSQHSTTRKSPSLVEKGSNPLLPVDHLKKNLLNIHPTDKYPILCGKRLVTQLKNA
;
A
#
# COMPACT_ATOMS: atom_id res chain seq x y z
N MET A 1 6.73 3.78 9.84
CA MET A 1 5.29 3.64 10.09
C MET A 1 4.74 5.03 10.20
N ASP A 2 3.62 5.31 9.56
CA ASP A 2 3.02 6.64 9.61
C ASP A 2 1.50 6.56 9.38
N TRP A 3 0.77 7.50 9.98
CA TRP A 3 -0.67 7.64 9.78
C TRP A 3 -0.96 8.69 8.71
N VAL A 4 -1.62 8.25 7.64
CA VAL A 4 -2.20 9.16 6.67
C VAL A 4 -3.62 9.47 7.09
N THR A 5 -3.81 10.69 7.57
CA THR A 5 -5.11 11.23 7.95
C THR A 5 -5.71 12.05 6.81
N VAL A 6 -7.03 12.28 6.84
CA VAL A 6 -7.78 13.03 5.81
C VAL A 6 -7.88 12.30 4.47
N LEU A 7 -8.19 11.01 4.52
CA LEU A 7 -8.62 10.25 3.35
C LEU A 7 -10.15 10.33 3.19
N PHE A 8 -10.67 10.14 1.99
CA PHE A 8 -12.12 10.08 1.80
C PHE A 8 -12.69 8.87 2.55
N PRO A 9 -13.81 9.04 3.28
CA PRO A 9 -14.44 7.93 3.96
C PRO A 9 -14.84 6.87 2.93
N GLY A 10 -14.46 5.62 3.20
CA GLY A 10 -14.77 4.50 2.34
C GLY A 10 -15.21 3.26 3.13
N GLY A 11 -16.08 2.48 2.51
CA GLY A 11 -16.52 1.18 2.98
C GLY A 11 -17.77 1.29 3.83
N LYS A 12 -18.32 0.14 4.24
CA LYS A 12 -19.50 0.08 5.12
C LYS A 12 -19.28 0.83 6.43
N GLU A 13 -18.03 0.88 6.88
CA GLU A 13 -17.62 1.46 8.15
C GLU A 13 -17.15 2.93 8.04
N ASN A 14 -17.13 3.53 6.83
CA ASN A 14 -16.69 4.91 6.60
C ASN A 14 -15.28 5.22 7.15
N LEU A 15 -14.33 4.32 6.92
CA LEU A 15 -12.94 4.47 7.34
C LEU A 15 -12.30 5.66 6.62
N ASN A 16 -11.60 6.54 7.35
CA ASN A 16 -11.14 7.84 6.86
C ASN A 16 -9.64 8.12 7.11
N ALA A 17 -8.90 7.11 7.57
CA ALA A 17 -7.45 7.15 7.74
C ALA A 17 -6.82 5.80 7.33
N CYS A 18 -5.51 5.81 7.14
CA CYS A 18 -4.74 4.61 6.86
C CYS A 18 -3.38 4.65 7.58
N MET A 19 -3.04 3.58 8.28
CA MET A 19 -1.70 3.34 8.80
C MET A 19 -0.85 2.68 7.72
N ILE A 20 0.24 3.33 7.32
CA ILE A 20 1.19 2.83 6.34
C ILE A 20 2.42 2.30 7.06
N ILE A 21 2.73 1.03 6.80
CA ILE A 21 3.90 0.35 7.36
C ILE A 21 4.74 -0.15 6.20
N VAL A 22 6.02 0.21 6.22
CA VAL A 22 6.99 -0.18 5.19
C VAL A 22 8.08 -1.01 5.85
N ASP A 23 8.34 -2.19 5.32
CA ASP A 23 9.50 -3.00 5.68
C ASP A 23 10.73 -2.46 4.93
N ARG A 24 11.71 -1.94 5.68
CA ARG A 24 12.94 -1.37 5.11
C ARG A 24 13.81 -2.42 4.40
N PHE A 25 13.76 -3.69 4.79
CA PHE A 25 14.56 -4.75 4.15
C PHE A 25 13.86 -5.27 2.90
N ARG A 26 12.62 -5.75 3.04
CA ARG A 26 11.85 -6.37 1.94
C ARG A 26 11.30 -5.36 0.94
N LYS A 27 11.25 -4.08 1.33
CA LYS A 27 10.58 -2.98 0.62
C LYS A 27 9.09 -3.22 0.44
N SER A 28 8.49 -4.11 1.24
CA SER A 28 7.06 -4.35 1.17
C SER A 28 6.29 -3.31 1.97
N VAL A 29 5.08 -3.02 1.50
CA VAL A 29 4.18 -2.06 2.14
C VAL A 29 2.92 -2.75 2.61
N ARG A 30 2.48 -2.39 3.81
CA ARG A 30 1.16 -2.70 4.34
C ARG A 30 0.39 -1.40 4.55
N CYS A 31 -0.82 -1.35 4.01
CA CYS A 31 -1.76 -0.26 4.20
C CYS A 31 -2.93 -0.81 5.02
N LEU A 32 -3.11 -0.29 6.24
CA LEU A 32 -4.12 -0.76 7.17
C LEU A 32 -5.16 0.35 7.34
N PRO A 33 -6.40 0.16 6.88
CA PRO A 33 -7.43 1.18 7.02
C PRO A 33 -7.82 1.33 8.49
N GLY A 34 -8.20 2.55 8.88
CA GLY A 34 -8.62 2.88 10.23
C GLY A 34 -9.37 4.21 10.27
N TYR A 35 -9.59 4.72 11.47
CA TYR A 35 -10.19 6.03 11.70
C TYR A 35 -9.12 7.05 12.07
N LYS A 36 -9.35 8.32 11.69
CA LYS A 36 -8.51 9.46 12.07
C LYS A 36 -8.37 9.56 13.60
N ASN A 37 -9.44 9.22 14.32
CA ASN A 37 -9.51 9.29 15.77
C ASN A 37 -9.45 7.87 16.39
N ASN A 38 -8.70 6.95 15.75
CA ASN A 38 -8.47 5.62 16.34
C ASN A 38 -7.92 5.77 17.76
N THR A 39 -8.43 4.98 18.68
CA THR A 39 -7.83 4.93 20.01
C THR A 39 -6.45 4.26 19.94
N GLU A 40 -5.67 4.48 20.98
CA GLU A 40 -4.36 3.85 21.17
C GLU A 40 -4.50 2.32 21.20
N MET A 41 -5.58 1.80 21.80
CA MET A 41 -5.91 0.38 21.82
C MET A 41 -6.28 -0.15 20.44
N ASP A 42 -7.10 0.57 19.68
CA ASP A 42 -7.44 0.18 18.30
C ASP A 42 -6.19 0.11 17.42
N THR A 43 -5.27 1.05 17.60
CA THR A 43 -3.98 1.09 16.90
C THR A 43 -3.12 -0.12 17.25
N ALA A 44 -3.01 -0.47 18.54
CA ALA A 44 -2.29 -1.66 18.99
C ALA A 44 -2.90 -2.96 18.43
N LEU A 45 -4.22 -3.08 18.46
CA LEU A 45 -4.93 -4.24 17.91
C LEU A 45 -4.75 -4.35 16.39
N LEU A 46 -4.84 -3.23 15.68
CA LEU A 46 -4.63 -3.17 14.23
C LEU A 46 -3.21 -3.61 13.88
N PHE A 47 -2.22 -3.15 14.64
CA PHE A 47 -0.82 -3.54 14.49
C PHE A 47 -0.60 -5.03 14.81
N TRP A 48 -1.12 -5.52 15.94
CA TRP A 48 -0.99 -6.91 16.36
C TRP A 48 -1.57 -7.87 15.33
N ASN A 49 -2.82 -7.63 14.92
CA ASN A 49 -3.55 -8.52 14.03
C ASN A 49 -2.99 -8.58 12.60
N ASN A 50 -2.34 -7.51 12.13
CA ASN A 50 -1.89 -7.43 10.73
C ASN A 50 -0.36 -7.52 10.58
N ILE A 51 0.41 -7.07 11.56
CA ILE A 51 1.87 -7.02 11.47
C ILE A 51 2.48 -8.18 12.24
N ILE A 52 2.18 -8.31 13.53
CA ILE A 52 2.79 -9.34 14.37
C ILE A 52 2.40 -10.74 13.86
N SER A 53 1.14 -10.92 13.47
CA SER A 53 0.65 -12.18 12.90
C SER A 53 1.33 -12.58 11.57
N THR A 54 1.83 -11.62 10.78
CA THR A 54 2.35 -11.88 9.42
C THR A 54 3.86 -11.79 9.33
N CYS A 55 4.48 -10.88 10.07
CA CYS A 55 5.93 -10.60 10.05
C CYS A 55 6.65 -11.10 11.29
N GLY A 56 5.92 -11.32 12.40
CA GLY A 56 6.50 -11.39 13.73
C GLY A 56 6.73 -9.99 14.33
N VAL A 57 7.36 -9.98 15.50
CA VAL A 57 7.64 -8.76 16.27
C VAL A 57 8.85 -8.03 15.68
N PRO A 58 8.73 -6.76 15.27
CA PRO A 58 9.87 -6.00 14.75
C PRO A 58 10.81 -5.56 15.87
N THR A 59 12.09 -5.41 15.57
CA THR A 59 13.07 -4.92 16.56
C THR A 59 13.02 -3.40 16.73
N ILE A 60 12.76 -2.67 15.64
CA ILE A 60 12.76 -1.20 15.62
C ILE A 60 11.64 -0.72 14.71
N ILE A 61 10.85 0.24 15.19
CA ILE A 61 9.86 0.95 14.40
C ILE A 61 10.29 2.40 14.26
N PHE A 62 10.52 2.85 13.03
CA PHE A 62 10.70 4.28 12.73
C PHE A 62 9.34 4.91 12.46
N SER A 63 9.03 5.99 13.16
CA SER A 63 7.77 6.70 13.00
C SER A 63 7.94 8.20 13.18
N ASP A 64 7.06 8.99 12.58
CA ASP A 64 6.93 10.39 12.93
C ASP A 64 6.30 10.55 14.32
N ARG A 65 6.46 11.73 14.93
CA ARG A 65 5.90 12.07 16.25
C ARG A 65 4.40 12.34 16.16
N ASP A 66 3.63 11.32 15.83
CA ASP A 66 2.17 11.36 15.97
C ASP A 66 1.81 11.23 17.46
N PRO A 67 0.98 12.13 18.03
CA PRO A 67 0.48 12.04 19.40
C PRO A 67 -0.04 10.65 19.77
N ASN A 68 -0.73 9.98 18.83
CA ASN A 68 -1.27 8.64 19.03
C ASN A 68 -0.15 7.63 19.30
N LEU A 69 1.00 7.76 18.65
CA LEU A 69 2.15 6.85 18.75
C LEU A 69 3.08 7.19 19.92
N THR A 70 2.98 8.39 20.48
CA THR A 70 3.72 8.82 21.67
C THR A 70 2.97 8.58 22.98
N SER A 71 1.80 7.94 22.92
CA SER A 71 1.01 7.70 24.12
C SER A 71 1.70 6.73 25.09
N GLN A 72 1.37 6.85 26.38
CA GLN A 72 1.91 5.94 27.39
C GLN A 72 1.50 4.50 27.14
N PHE A 73 0.26 4.26 26.65
CA PHE A 73 -0.22 2.92 26.33
C PHE A 73 0.58 2.28 25.20
N LEU A 74 0.76 2.98 24.07
CA LEU A 74 1.51 2.42 22.94
C LEU A 74 3.00 2.29 23.24
N THR A 75 3.57 3.21 24.03
CA THR A 75 4.96 3.07 24.51
C THR A 75 5.11 1.78 25.31
N ASN A 76 4.25 1.55 26.32
CA ASN A 76 4.27 0.32 27.11
C ASN A 76 4.00 -0.93 26.26
N PHE A 77 3.09 -0.85 25.27
CA PHE A 77 2.81 -1.96 24.34
C PHE A 77 4.06 -2.36 23.55
N TYR A 78 4.82 -1.41 23.02
CA TYR A 78 6.05 -1.70 22.30
C TYR A 78 7.18 -2.15 23.24
N ASP A 79 7.24 -1.64 24.47
CA ASP A 79 8.21 -2.10 25.48
C ASP A 79 7.98 -3.56 25.87
N ILE A 80 6.72 -3.99 26.04
CA ILE A 80 6.38 -5.40 26.30
C ILE A 80 6.80 -6.31 25.14
N LEU A 81 6.73 -5.78 23.91
CA LEU A 81 7.17 -6.46 22.70
C LEU A 81 8.68 -6.42 22.48
N ASP A 82 9.45 -5.77 23.37
CA ASP A 82 10.87 -5.50 23.17
C ASP A 82 11.17 -4.81 21.82
N THR A 83 10.22 -3.96 21.39
CA THR A 83 10.28 -3.21 20.13
C THR A 83 10.70 -1.78 20.40
N LYS A 84 11.84 -1.35 19.85
CA LYS A 84 12.31 0.03 20.02
C LYS A 84 11.57 0.99 19.09
N LEU A 85 10.81 1.93 19.67
CA LEU A 85 10.19 3.01 18.91
C LEU A 85 11.20 4.16 18.70
N ALA A 86 11.55 4.41 17.45
CA ALA A 86 12.48 5.47 17.04
C ALA A 86 11.72 6.58 16.31
N PHE A 87 11.63 7.75 16.94
CA PHE A 87 10.95 8.88 16.33
C PHE A 87 11.88 9.65 15.39
N SER A 88 11.38 9.98 14.19
CA SER A 88 12.08 10.88 13.28
C SER A 88 12.21 12.27 13.93
N THR A 89 13.38 12.91 13.77
CA THR A 89 13.59 14.30 14.15
C THR A 89 14.03 15.08 12.93
N ALA A 90 13.66 16.37 12.85
CA ALA A 90 14.00 17.26 11.73
C ALA A 90 15.52 17.33 11.44
N TYR A 91 16.37 16.91 12.39
CA TYR A 91 17.83 17.01 12.33
C TYR A 91 18.57 15.67 12.12
N ASN A 92 17.88 14.53 11.96
CA ASN A 92 18.52 13.23 11.65
C ASN A 92 18.04 12.63 10.31
N PRO A 93 18.37 13.26 9.16
CA PRO A 93 17.95 12.77 7.84
C PRO A 93 18.61 11.45 7.44
N GLN A 94 19.77 11.06 8.00
CA GLN A 94 20.50 9.89 7.51
C GLN A 94 19.82 8.54 7.83
N THR A 95 19.08 8.44 8.93
CA THR A 95 18.53 7.16 9.41
C THR A 95 17.23 6.75 8.74
N ASP A 96 16.44 7.70 8.21
CA ASP A 96 15.07 7.45 7.73
C ASP A 96 14.82 7.85 6.27
N THR A 97 15.83 8.29 5.51
CA THR A 97 15.62 8.79 4.14
C THR A 97 14.95 7.79 3.19
N LEU A 98 15.20 6.48 3.33
CA LEU A 98 14.65 5.50 2.40
C LEU A 98 13.20 5.12 2.74
N SER A 99 12.92 4.79 4.00
CA SER A 99 11.57 4.47 4.47
C SER A 99 10.64 5.69 4.36
N ALA A 100 11.12 6.88 4.72
CA ALA A 100 10.36 8.12 4.56
C ALA A 100 9.98 8.36 3.09
N ARG A 101 10.91 8.19 2.13
CA ARG A 101 10.59 8.33 0.70
C ARG A 101 9.55 7.33 0.22
N MET A 102 9.60 6.09 0.72
CA MET A 102 8.61 5.05 0.37
C MET A 102 7.23 5.40 0.92
N ILE A 103 7.16 5.83 2.19
CA ILE A 103 5.92 6.30 2.80
C ILE A 103 5.36 7.48 2.02
N GLN A 104 6.17 8.51 1.72
CA GLN A 104 5.73 9.68 0.93
C GLN A 104 5.22 9.29 -0.46
N THR A 105 5.91 8.38 -1.16
CA THR A 105 5.44 7.86 -2.45
C THR A 105 4.05 7.23 -2.31
N MET A 106 3.82 6.47 -1.24
CA MET A 106 2.52 5.86 -0.98
C MET A 106 1.45 6.89 -0.61
N VAL A 107 1.79 7.89 0.20
CA VAL A 107 0.88 9.00 0.52
C VAL A 107 0.47 9.73 -0.76
N ASP A 108 1.42 10.03 -1.64
CA ASP A 108 1.16 10.71 -2.91
C ASP A 108 0.26 9.89 -3.84
N ILE A 109 0.51 8.57 -3.93
CA ILE A 109 -0.34 7.64 -4.69
C ILE A 109 -1.77 7.69 -4.14
N LEU A 110 -1.95 7.52 -2.83
CA LEU A 110 -3.27 7.53 -2.19
C LEU A 110 -3.99 8.86 -2.39
N ARG A 111 -3.31 9.99 -2.19
CA ARG A 111 -3.90 11.33 -2.39
C ARG A 111 -4.34 11.55 -3.83
N ARG A 112 -3.55 11.14 -4.82
CA ARG A 112 -3.91 11.27 -6.25
C ARG A 112 -5.12 10.40 -6.61
N PHE A 113 -5.16 9.15 -6.15
CA PHE A 113 -6.31 8.28 -6.37
C PHE A 113 -7.58 8.81 -5.68
N CYS A 114 -7.44 9.28 -4.44
CA CYS A 114 -8.52 9.94 -3.72
C CYS A 114 -9.03 11.20 -4.45
N ALA A 115 -8.14 12.01 -5.03
CA ALA A 115 -8.52 13.19 -5.81
C ALA A 115 -9.27 12.79 -7.10
N TYR A 116 -8.80 11.75 -7.81
CA TYR A 116 -9.46 11.23 -9.00
C TYR A 116 -10.84 10.63 -8.70
N GLY A 117 -10.97 9.89 -7.59
CA GLY A 117 -12.26 9.31 -7.17
C GLY A 117 -13.34 10.36 -6.86
N LYS A 118 -12.98 11.61 -6.54
CA LYS A 118 -13.95 12.71 -6.38
C LYS A 118 -14.64 13.10 -7.68
N GLU A 119 -13.98 12.89 -8.82
CA GLU A 119 -14.49 13.23 -10.14
C GLU A 119 -15.54 12.20 -10.62
N TYR A 120 -15.41 10.94 -10.16
CA TYR A 120 -16.32 9.82 -10.43
C TYR A 120 -17.20 9.54 -9.21
N LYS A 121 -17.96 10.56 -8.80
CA LYS A 121 -18.98 10.41 -7.76
C LYS A 121 -20.33 10.16 -8.45
N ASP A 122 -20.75 8.91 -8.47
CA ASP A 122 -22.09 8.56 -8.94
C ASP A 122 -23.14 8.83 -7.84
N HIS A 123 -24.42 8.77 -8.21
CA HIS A 123 -25.54 9.00 -7.28
C HIS A 123 -25.58 8.02 -6.09
N GLU A 124 -24.89 6.87 -6.19
CA GLU A 124 -24.80 5.83 -5.16
C GLU A 124 -23.54 5.94 -4.27
N GLY A 125 -22.61 6.86 -4.55
CA GLY A 125 -21.39 7.04 -3.77
C GLY A 125 -20.12 7.21 -4.62
N TYR A 126 -18.95 7.00 -4.02
CA TYR A 126 -17.69 6.96 -4.76
C TYR A 126 -17.60 5.64 -5.53
N THR A 127 -17.26 5.67 -6.83
CA THR A 127 -17.06 4.45 -7.65
C THR A 127 -15.94 3.54 -7.09
N HIS A 128 -15.08 4.08 -6.20
CA HIS A 128 -14.02 3.34 -5.53
C HIS A 128 -14.04 3.56 -4.01
N ASP A 129 -14.30 2.49 -3.25
CA ASP A 129 -14.15 2.44 -1.81
C ASP A 129 -12.66 2.54 -1.41
N LEU A 130 -12.32 3.37 -0.42
CA LEU A 130 -10.99 3.46 0.19
C LEU A 130 -10.41 2.09 0.52
N VAL A 131 -11.20 1.19 1.13
CA VAL A 131 -10.70 -0.14 1.54
C VAL A 131 -10.26 -0.95 0.32
N THR A 132 -11.06 -0.91 -0.75
CA THR A 132 -10.75 -1.59 -2.01
C THR A 132 -9.53 -0.97 -2.69
N LEU A 133 -9.43 0.36 -2.68
CA LEU A 133 -8.29 1.11 -3.22
C LEU A 133 -6.99 0.77 -2.49
N LEU A 134 -7.00 0.72 -1.15
CA LEU A 134 -5.81 0.40 -0.35
C LEU A 134 -5.29 -1.00 -0.68
N LEU A 135 -6.18 -1.96 -0.89
CA LEU A 135 -5.80 -3.30 -1.32
C LEU A 135 -5.16 -3.29 -2.72
N ALA A 136 -5.76 -2.56 -3.67
CA ALA A 136 -5.24 -2.45 -5.03
C ALA A 136 -3.85 -1.80 -5.06
N VAL A 137 -3.66 -0.69 -4.34
CA VAL A 137 -2.37 0.03 -4.23
C VAL A 137 -1.32 -0.86 -3.57
N LYS A 138 -1.65 -1.52 -2.46
CA LYS A 138 -0.77 -2.48 -1.78
C LYS A 138 -0.31 -3.58 -2.73
N LEU A 139 -1.24 -4.16 -3.48
CA LEU A 139 -0.95 -5.24 -4.41
C LEU A 139 -0.07 -4.77 -5.57
N ALA A 140 -0.42 -3.64 -6.19
CA ALA A 140 0.34 -3.05 -7.29
C ALA A 140 1.78 -2.71 -6.88
N TYR A 141 1.96 -2.11 -5.70
CA TYR A 141 3.29 -1.78 -5.20
C TYR A 141 4.11 -3.03 -4.89
N ASN A 142 3.54 -3.98 -4.13
CA ASN A 142 4.26 -5.18 -3.72
C ASN A 142 4.55 -6.15 -4.87
N THR A 143 3.93 -5.99 -6.04
CA THR A 143 4.22 -6.78 -7.25
C THR A 143 5.13 -6.04 -8.24
N SER A 144 5.34 -4.75 -8.05
CA SER A 144 6.23 -3.94 -8.89
C SER A 144 7.70 -4.15 -8.52
N GLN A 145 8.60 -4.18 -9.51
CA GLN A 145 10.04 -4.32 -9.25
C GLN A 145 10.63 -3.02 -8.71
N HIS A 146 11.41 -3.10 -7.63
CA HIS A 146 12.18 -1.95 -7.14
C HIS A 146 13.60 -1.93 -7.72
N SER A 147 14.11 -0.72 -7.98
CA SER A 147 15.47 -0.52 -8.50
C SER A 147 16.56 -1.03 -7.56
N THR A 148 16.34 -0.94 -6.24
CA THR A 148 17.32 -1.31 -5.21
C THR A 148 17.46 -2.83 -5.04
N THR A 149 16.37 -3.58 -5.10
CA THR A 149 16.36 -5.05 -4.92
C THR A 149 16.36 -5.81 -6.25
N ARG A 150 16.06 -5.13 -7.38
CA ARG A 150 15.81 -5.73 -8.70
C ARG A 150 14.71 -6.80 -8.70
N LYS A 151 13.93 -6.86 -7.63
CA LYS A 151 12.88 -7.84 -7.37
C LYS A 151 11.65 -7.11 -6.83
N SER A 152 10.47 -7.70 -7.01
CA SER A 152 9.26 -7.21 -6.37
C SER A 152 9.24 -7.58 -4.88
N PRO A 153 8.63 -6.78 -4.00
CA PRO A 153 8.56 -7.08 -2.58
C PRO A 153 7.88 -8.41 -2.27
N SER A 154 6.83 -8.78 -3.01
CA SER A 154 6.14 -10.07 -2.85
C SER A 154 7.06 -11.25 -3.14
N LEU A 155 7.90 -11.14 -4.17
CA LEU A 155 8.88 -12.17 -4.50
C LEU A 155 9.94 -12.31 -3.39
N VAL A 156 10.34 -11.21 -2.75
CA VAL A 156 11.30 -11.23 -1.64
C VAL A 156 10.66 -11.76 -0.35
N GLU A 157 9.42 -11.40 -0.06
CA GLU A 157 8.72 -11.77 1.18
C GLU A 157 8.17 -13.20 1.14
N LYS A 158 7.60 -13.62 0.00
CA LYS A 158 6.87 -14.89 -0.15
C LYS A 158 7.52 -15.88 -1.12
N GLY A 159 8.59 -15.49 -1.80
CA GLY A 159 9.23 -16.33 -2.83
C GLY A 159 8.48 -16.39 -4.16
N SER A 160 7.33 -15.71 -4.30
CA SER A 160 6.56 -15.67 -5.54
C SER A 160 5.71 -14.39 -5.64
N ASN A 161 5.35 -14.00 -6.87
CA ASN A 161 4.35 -12.96 -7.09
C ASN A 161 2.95 -13.61 -7.20
N PRO A 162 1.92 -12.99 -6.59
CA PRO A 162 0.55 -13.44 -6.82
C PRO A 162 0.18 -13.21 -8.29
N LEU A 163 -0.66 -14.09 -8.84
CA LEU A 163 -1.28 -13.87 -10.15
C LEU A 163 -2.25 -12.70 -10.04
N LEU A 164 -2.04 -11.68 -10.86
CA LEU A 164 -2.90 -10.50 -10.91
C LEU A 164 -3.99 -10.69 -11.98
N PRO A 165 -5.15 -10.02 -11.85
CA PRO A 165 -6.18 -10.04 -12.90
C PRO A 165 -5.64 -9.61 -14.28
N VAL A 166 -4.69 -8.67 -14.31
CA VAL A 166 -4.03 -8.22 -15.54
C VAL A 166 -3.20 -9.32 -16.21
N ASP A 167 -2.68 -10.29 -15.46
CA ASP A 167 -1.92 -11.41 -16.02
C ASP A 167 -2.84 -12.38 -16.75
N HIS A 168 -4.07 -12.56 -16.25
CA HIS A 168 -5.11 -13.33 -16.93
C HIS A 168 -5.58 -12.65 -18.21
N LEU A 169 -5.76 -11.32 -18.18
CA LEU A 169 -6.11 -10.57 -19.39
C LEU A 169 -4.99 -10.63 -20.43
N LYS A 170 -3.73 -10.48 -20.01
CA LYS A 170 -2.56 -10.54 -20.89
C LYS A 170 -2.31 -11.91 -21.50
N LYS A 171 -2.68 -13.02 -20.85
CA LYS A 171 -2.58 -14.37 -21.44
C LYS A 171 -3.33 -14.49 -22.77
N ASN A 172 -4.44 -13.76 -22.92
CA ASN A 172 -5.25 -13.77 -24.13
C ASN A 172 -4.88 -12.63 -25.10
N LEU A 173 -4.03 -11.69 -24.69
CA LEU A 173 -3.57 -10.59 -25.54
C LEU A 173 -2.28 -11.01 -26.26
N LEU A 174 -2.24 -10.82 -27.57
CA LEU A 174 -1.00 -10.91 -28.33
C LEU A 174 0.00 -9.92 -27.74
N ASN A 175 1.25 -10.35 -27.52
CA ASN A 175 2.34 -9.43 -27.21
C ASN A 175 2.58 -8.56 -28.44
N ILE A 176 2.01 -7.36 -28.45
CA ILE A 176 2.27 -6.35 -29.47
C ILE A 176 3.38 -5.48 -28.92
N HIS A 177 4.62 -5.73 -29.31
CA HIS A 177 5.70 -4.81 -29.03
C HIS A 177 5.49 -3.54 -29.87
N PRO A 178 5.74 -2.32 -29.36
CA PRO A 178 5.64 -1.08 -30.14
C PRO A 178 6.53 -1.05 -31.40
N THR A 179 7.47 -2.00 -31.51
CA THR A 179 8.41 -2.18 -32.63
C THR A 179 8.10 -3.41 -33.49
N ASP A 180 7.01 -4.14 -33.21
CA ASP A 180 6.61 -5.27 -34.04
C ASP A 180 6.19 -4.79 -35.42
N LYS A 181 6.84 -5.36 -36.45
CA LYS A 181 6.83 -4.88 -37.84
C LYS A 181 5.45 -4.87 -38.54
N TYR A 182 4.37 -5.30 -37.89
CA TYR A 182 3.05 -5.47 -38.51
C TYR A 182 1.87 -5.08 -37.60
N PRO A 183 1.66 -3.78 -37.32
CA PRO A 183 0.58 -3.29 -36.44
C PRO A 183 -0.84 -3.61 -36.96
N ILE A 184 -1.02 -3.72 -38.29
CA ILE A 184 -2.35 -3.85 -38.93
C ILE A 184 -2.94 -5.26 -38.79
N LEU A 185 -2.08 -6.29 -38.74
CA LEU A 185 -2.49 -7.69 -38.56
C LEU A 185 -2.95 -7.98 -37.13
N CYS A 186 -2.35 -7.31 -36.15
CA CYS A 186 -2.75 -7.43 -34.74
C CYS A 186 -4.13 -6.80 -34.46
N GLY A 187 -4.43 -5.64 -35.05
CA GLY A 187 -5.74 -4.99 -34.89
C GLY A 187 -6.90 -5.87 -35.40
N LYS A 188 -6.73 -6.51 -36.56
CA LYS A 188 -7.77 -7.41 -37.10
C LYS A 188 -8.01 -8.62 -36.19
N ARG A 189 -6.96 -9.20 -35.62
CA ARG A 189 -7.06 -10.38 -34.75
C ARG A 189 -7.72 -10.06 -33.41
N LEU A 190 -7.42 -8.88 -32.84
CA LEU A 190 -8.02 -8.39 -31.60
C LEU A 190 -9.52 -8.09 -31.77
N VAL A 191 -9.92 -7.45 -32.88
CA VAL A 191 -11.33 -7.20 -33.22
C VAL A 191 -12.10 -8.51 -33.45
N THR A 192 -11.46 -9.53 -34.01
CA THR A 192 -12.11 -10.83 -34.24
C THR A 192 -12.30 -11.62 -32.93
N GLN A 193 -11.36 -11.52 -31.99
CA GLN A 193 -11.50 -12.15 -30.67
C GLN A 193 -12.51 -11.43 -29.76
N LEU A 194 -12.59 -10.10 -29.82
CA LEU A 194 -13.60 -9.33 -29.08
C LEU A 194 -15.03 -9.52 -29.61
N LYS A 195 -15.19 -9.91 -30.88
CA LYS A 195 -16.51 -10.24 -31.46
C LYS A 195 -17.02 -11.64 -31.09
N ASN A 196 -16.15 -12.50 -30.56
CA ASN A 196 -16.44 -13.90 -30.25
C ASN A 196 -16.44 -14.20 -28.75
N ALA A 197 -16.35 -13.17 -27.90
CA ALA A 197 -16.52 -13.22 -26.45
C ALA A 197 -17.85 -12.57 -26.07
#